data_AF-A0A8T3TFJ1-F1
#
_entry.id   AF-A0A8T3TFJ1-F1
#
_cell.length_a   1.000
_cell.length_b   1.000
_cell.length_c   1.000
_cell.angle_alpha   90.00
_cell.angle_beta   90.00
_cell.angle_gamma   90.00
#
_symmetry.space_group_name_H-M   'P 1'
#
loop_
_entity.id
_entity.type
_entity.pdbx_description
1 polymer ?
#
loop_
_entity_poly.entity_id
_entity_poly.type
_entity_poly.pdbx_seq_one_letter_code
_entity_poly.pdbx_strand_id
1 'polypeptide(L)'
;MSGSRAVEKVAEPAPAVERSVDARLARLHLRGGLLALARGELEQMAAADTLDVSALADLAEVRWRNGDLMGAAQAASAHLESGGEEPMAMVICAEALDHEGHLLDARALAARATERVGGQVDRLFAGQPRSSTWSSAGSTPLPLAPGTMTWGGLAGGLEVHQPEPAVWAAAAEVMADAEAPQVAPGEADGAAPARETGRAASKELVSIEEAISGQRLSGVPERLALLLRADRALAPLILSLADRALSAVRRDDHVVAALHLVRGDAYRALGRESDANAAFQRSLRAVAARTTQKEPQ
;
A
#
# COMPACT_ATOMS: atom_id res chain seq x y z
N MET A 1 54.19 35.52 20.90
CA MET A 1 53.46 34.34 20.40
C MET A 1 52.04 34.77 20.10
N SER A 2 51.78 35.29 18.89
CA SER A 2 50.45 35.72 18.46
C SER A 2 49.71 34.53 17.87
N GLY A 3 48.70 34.05 18.60
CA GLY A 3 47.77 33.01 18.13
C GLY A 3 46.76 33.61 17.16
N SER A 4 46.93 33.33 15.87
CA SER A 4 45.95 33.66 14.83
C SER A 4 44.77 32.69 14.95
N ARG A 5 43.64 33.18 15.48
CA ARG A 5 42.38 32.44 15.58
C ARG A 5 41.71 32.49 14.22
N ALA A 6 41.79 31.39 13.47
CA ALA A 6 41.04 31.23 12.23
C ALA A 6 39.54 31.32 12.54
N VAL A 7 38.88 32.32 11.97
CA VAL A 7 37.43 32.48 12.02
C VAL A 7 36.85 31.41 11.12
N GLU A 8 36.35 30.34 11.74
CA GLU A 8 35.60 29.27 11.08
C GLU A 8 34.34 29.89 10.49
N LYS A 9 34.33 30.04 9.16
CA LYS A 9 33.21 30.57 8.39
C LYS A 9 32.08 29.54 8.47
N VAL A 10 31.16 29.75 9.40
CA VAL A 10 29.92 28.96 9.52
C VAL A 10 29.23 29.00 8.15
N ALA A 11 29.19 27.85 7.48
CA ALA A 11 28.53 27.71 6.20
C ALA A 11 27.03 27.97 6.41
N GLU A 12 26.52 28.97 5.70
CA GLU A 12 25.10 29.30 5.68
C GLU A 12 24.33 28.08 5.14
N PRO A 13 23.28 27.60 5.83
CA PRO A 13 22.56 26.40 5.40
C PRO A 13 21.94 26.65 4.02
N ALA A 14 22.16 25.73 3.10
CA ALA A 14 21.60 25.80 1.75
C ALA A 14 20.06 25.94 1.85
N PRO A 15 19.44 26.75 0.98
CA PRO A 15 17.99 26.91 0.98
C PRO A 15 17.33 25.55 0.72
N ALA A 16 16.34 25.20 1.55
CA ALA A 16 15.56 23.98 1.37
C ALA A 16 14.86 24.05 0.01
N VAL A 17 15.18 23.11 -0.89
CA VAL A 17 14.50 22.98 -2.18
C VAL A 17 13.03 22.70 -1.91
N GLU A 18 12.14 23.57 -2.41
CA GLU A 18 10.71 23.40 -2.22
C GLU A 18 10.24 22.15 -2.97
N ARG A 19 9.56 21.24 -2.26
CA ARG A 19 9.02 20.02 -2.87
C ARG A 19 8.01 20.36 -3.96
N SER A 20 8.00 19.57 -5.03
CA SER A 20 6.97 19.70 -6.07
C SER A 20 5.56 19.52 -5.49
N VAL A 21 4.56 20.12 -6.13
CA VAL A 21 3.15 19.98 -5.71
C VAL A 21 2.73 18.50 -5.72
N ASP A 22 3.14 17.76 -6.75
CA ASP A 22 2.83 16.34 -6.91
C ASP A 22 3.44 15.49 -5.78
N ALA A 23 4.69 15.76 -5.39
CA ALA A 23 5.32 15.08 -4.26
C ALA A 23 4.59 15.34 -2.94
N ARG A 24 4.11 16.57 -2.73
CA ARG A 24 3.31 16.92 -1.54
C ARG A 24 1.96 16.22 -1.54
N LEU A 25 1.30 16.15 -2.70
CA LEU A 25 0.02 15.46 -2.85
C LEU A 25 0.16 13.95 -2.60
N ALA A 26 1.18 13.33 -3.19
CA ALA A 26 1.48 11.91 -2.96
C ALA A 26 1.74 11.60 -1.48
N ARG A 27 2.48 12.48 -0.79
CA ARG A 27 2.69 12.34 0.66
C ARG A 27 1.39 12.47 1.45
N LEU A 28 0.49 13.38 1.08
CA LEU A 28 -0.83 13.48 1.72
C LEU A 28 -1.63 12.18 1.52
N HIS A 29 -1.64 11.61 0.32
CA HIS A 29 -2.28 10.33 0.04
C HIS A 29 -1.66 9.18 0.85
N LEU A 30 -0.32 9.12 0.93
CA LEU A 30 0.39 8.12 1.73
C LEU A 30 0.02 8.20 3.21
N ARG A 31 0.02 9.40 3.79
CA ARG A 31 -0.34 9.62 5.21
C ARG A 31 -1.83 9.39 5.49
N GLY A 32 -2.69 9.61 4.49
CA GLY A 32 -4.11 9.28 4.54
C GLY A 32 -4.43 7.78 4.34
N GLY A 33 -3.42 6.93 4.09
CA GLY A 33 -3.62 5.50 3.85
C GLY A 33 -4.12 5.15 2.44
N LEU A 34 -4.16 6.11 1.52
CA LEU A 34 -4.56 5.94 0.12
C LEU A 34 -3.37 5.41 -0.71
N LEU A 35 -2.85 4.24 -0.31
CA LEU A 35 -1.58 3.70 -0.80
C LEU A 35 -1.53 3.51 -2.33
N ALA A 36 -2.65 3.12 -2.96
CA ALA A 36 -2.71 2.93 -4.41
C ALA A 36 -2.55 4.25 -5.19
N LEU A 37 -3.16 5.34 -4.70
CA LEU A 37 -3.05 6.66 -5.33
C LEU A 37 -1.64 7.22 -5.15
N ALA A 38 -1.12 7.19 -3.92
CA ALA A 38 0.24 7.64 -3.62
C ALA A 38 1.28 6.89 -4.48
N ARG A 39 1.11 5.57 -4.64
CA ARG A 39 1.98 4.78 -5.51
C ARG A 39 1.91 5.23 -6.96
N GLY A 40 0.70 5.39 -7.52
CA GLY A 40 0.53 5.82 -8.91
C GLY A 40 1.24 7.14 -9.20
N GLU A 41 1.08 8.12 -8.31
CA GLU A 41 1.70 9.45 -8.44
C GLU A 41 3.24 9.38 -8.35
N LEU A 42 3.78 8.66 -7.36
CA LEU A 42 5.23 8.54 -7.18
C LEU A 42 5.91 7.72 -8.29
N GLU A 43 5.26 6.66 -8.79
CA GLU A 43 5.77 5.88 -9.92
C GLU A 43 5.73 6.67 -11.23
N GLN A 44 4.72 7.53 -11.42
CA GLN A 44 4.66 8.44 -12.56
C GLN A 44 5.82 9.46 -12.51
N MET A 45 6.07 10.05 -11.33
CA MET A 45 7.23 10.92 -11.13
C MET A 45 8.56 10.17 -11.34
N ALA A 46 8.65 8.91 -10.90
CA ALA A 46 9.82 8.05 -11.14
C ALA A 46 10.06 7.84 -12.63
N ALA A 47 9.01 7.52 -13.38
CA ALA A 47 9.07 7.33 -14.82
C ALA A 47 9.44 8.61 -15.58
N ALA A 48 9.13 9.77 -15.02
CA ALA A 48 9.48 11.08 -15.56
C ALA A 48 10.86 11.59 -15.08
N ASP A 49 11.56 10.85 -14.21
CA ASP A 49 12.82 11.25 -13.57
C ASP A 49 12.71 12.59 -12.79
N THR A 50 11.57 12.82 -12.14
CA THR A 50 11.28 14.04 -11.38
C THR A 50 11.18 13.82 -9.87
N LEU A 51 11.60 12.64 -9.38
CA LEU A 51 11.64 12.33 -7.95
C LEU A 51 12.74 13.13 -7.25
N ASP A 52 12.34 13.96 -6.28
CA ASP A 52 13.29 14.52 -5.33
C ASP A 52 13.72 13.48 -4.28
N VAL A 53 14.78 13.81 -3.52
CA VAL A 53 15.33 12.92 -2.50
C VAL A 53 14.28 12.52 -1.47
N SER A 54 13.37 13.42 -1.08
CA SER A 54 12.32 13.08 -0.10
C SER A 54 11.26 12.14 -0.68
N ALA A 55 10.90 12.34 -1.94
CA ALA A 55 9.91 11.54 -2.64
C ALA A 55 10.40 10.11 -2.88
N LEU A 56 11.72 9.87 -2.96
CA LEU A 56 12.30 8.52 -2.95
C LEU A 56 11.95 7.74 -1.66
N ALA A 57 11.99 8.39 -0.49
CA ALA A 57 11.61 7.75 0.77
C ALA A 57 10.10 7.45 0.82
N ASP A 58 9.26 8.36 0.30
CA ASP A 58 7.82 8.13 0.21
C ASP A 58 7.49 6.98 -0.76
N LEU A 59 8.22 6.87 -1.89
CA LEU A 59 8.09 5.75 -2.84
C LEU A 59 8.52 4.42 -2.21
N ALA A 60 9.60 4.43 -1.42
CA ALA A 60 10.02 3.25 -0.68
C ALA A 60 8.93 2.80 0.31
N GLU A 61 8.40 3.71 1.12
CA GLU A 61 7.35 3.41 2.11
C GLU A 61 6.09 2.83 1.44
N VAL A 62 5.63 3.42 0.33
CA VAL A 62 4.42 2.95 -0.35
C VAL A 62 4.61 1.59 -1.02
N ARG A 63 5.78 1.30 -1.60
CA ARG A 63 6.09 -0.03 -2.17
C ARG A 63 6.16 -1.09 -1.07
N TRP A 64 6.81 -0.77 0.05
CA TRP A 64 6.94 -1.70 1.18
C TRP A 64 5.57 -2.05 1.76
N ARG A 65 4.71 -1.06 1.98
CA ARG A 65 3.33 -1.30 2.48
C ARG A 65 2.46 -2.11 1.52
N ASN A 66 2.76 -2.10 0.23
CA ASN A 66 2.10 -2.92 -0.78
C ASN A 66 2.73 -4.31 -0.96
N GLY A 67 3.74 -4.67 -0.15
CA GLY A 67 4.39 -5.98 -0.20
C GLY A 67 5.52 -6.11 -1.21
N ASP A 68 5.94 -5.03 -1.85
CA ASP A 68 7.07 -5.00 -2.78
C ASP A 68 8.36 -4.62 -2.03
N LEU A 69 8.91 -5.56 -1.26
CA LEU A 69 10.09 -5.33 -0.42
C LEU A 69 11.33 -4.96 -1.25
N MET A 70 11.57 -5.66 -2.36
CA MET A 70 12.75 -5.43 -3.20
C MET A 70 12.70 -4.08 -3.91
N GLY A 71 11.55 -3.74 -4.52
CA GLY A 71 11.35 -2.44 -5.15
C GLY A 71 11.37 -1.29 -4.15
N ALA A 72 10.92 -1.52 -2.91
CA ALA A 72 11.03 -0.56 -1.82
C ALA A 72 12.49 -0.34 -1.39
N ALA A 73 13.26 -1.42 -1.23
CA ALA A 73 14.67 -1.36 -0.85
C ALA A 73 15.51 -0.59 -1.87
N GLN A 74 15.25 -0.79 -3.17
CA GLN A 74 15.92 -0.03 -4.22
C GLN A 74 15.69 1.49 -4.08
N ALA A 75 14.44 1.91 -3.86
CA ALA A 75 14.10 3.32 -3.67
C ALA A 75 14.67 3.89 -2.36
N ALA A 76 14.65 3.10 -1.28
CA ALA A 76 15.22 3.47 0.00
C ALA A 76 16.75 3.64 -0.06
N SER A 77 17.46 2.74 -0.73
CA SER A 77 18.90 2.87 -0.95
C SER A 77 19.23 4.13 -1.76
N ALA A 78 18.49 4.40 -2.84
CA ALA A 78 18.68 5.62 -3.63
C ALA A 78 18.47 6.90 -2.78
N HIS A 79 17.49 6.91 -1.87
CA HIS A 79 17.31 7.99 -0.91
C HIS A 79 18.53 8.18 0.00
N LEU A 80 19.03 7.10 0.61
CA LEU A 80 20.17 7.13 1.52
C LEU A 80 21.48 7.52 0.80
N GLU A 81 21.72 7.01 -0.40
CA GLU A 81 22.86 7.36 -1.25
C GLU A 81 22.84 8.83 -1.69
N SER A 82 21.64 9.40 -1.85
CA SER A 82 21.45 10.82 -2.12
C SER A 82 21.60 11.72 -0.88
N GLY A 83 22.06 11.17 0.24
CA GLY A 83 22.24 11.88 1.52
C GLY A 83 20.95 12.04 2.34
N GLY A 84 19.90 11.31 1.98
CA GLY A 84 18.68 11.23 2.76
C GLY A 84 18.88 10.52 4.10
N GLU A 85 18.12 10.92 5.12
CA GLU A 85 18.20 10.35 6.47
C GLU A 85 16.84 9.95 7.05
N GLU A 86 15.85 9.64 6.19
CA GLU A 86 14.53 9.23 6.64
C GLU A 86 14.60 7.86 7.34
N PRO A 87 14.18 7.73 8.61
CA PRO A 87 14.28 6.47 9.34
C PRO A 87 13.49 5.32 8.70
N MET A 88 12.38 5.64 8.02
CA MET A 88 11.60 4.64 7.29
C MET A 88 12.44 3.95 6.19
N ALA A 89 13.26 4.71 5.45
CA ALA A 89 14.14 4.15 4.43
C ALA A 89 15.18 3.19 5.06
N MET A 90 15.71 3.55 6.23
CA MET A 90 16.63 2.68 6.98
C MET A 90 15.96 1.37 7.41
N VAL A 91 14.70 1.44 7.89
CA VAL A 91 13.94 0.24 8.26
C VAL A 91 13.76 -0.70 7.06
N ILE A 92 13.38 -0.15 5.91
CA ILE A 92 13.15 -0.92 4.68
C ILE A 92 14.44 -1.59 4.17
N CYS A 93 15.56 -0.85 4.13
CA CYS A 93 16.85 -1.43 3.75
C CYS A 93 17.30 -2.54 4.72
N ALA A 94 17.09 -2.37 6.03
CA ALA A 94 17.43 -3.39 7.02
C ALA A 94 16.60 -4.67 6.82
N GLU A 95 15.29 -4.55 6.58
CA GLU A 95 14.40 -5.69 6.29
C GLU A 95 14.83 -6.44 5.02
N ALA A 96 15.19 -5.72 3.96
CA ALA A 96 15.66 -6.33 2.72
C ALA A 96 17.01 -7.05 2.90
N LEU A 97 17.95 -6.45 3.63
CA LEU A 97 19.23 -7.08 3.96
C LEU A 97 19.05 -8.35 4.80
N ASP A 98 18.14 -8.34 5.78
CA ASP A 98 17.80 -9.54 6.56
C ASP A 98 17.21 -10.64 5.65
N HIS A 99 16.29 -10.26 4.77
CA HIS A 99 15.68 -11.16 3.79
C HIS A 99 16.71 -11.83 2.86
N GLU A 100 17.77 -11.11 2.48
CA GLU A 100 18.88 -11.60 1.67
C GLU A 100 19.94 -12.37 2.47
N GLY A 101 19.87 -12.37 3.81
CA GLY A 101 20.80 -13.05 4.70
C GLY A 101 22.03 -12.21 5.12
N HIS A 102 22.05 -10.91 4.81
CA HIS A 102 23.08 -9.94 5.21
C HIS A 102 22.85 -9.44 6.65
N LEU A 103 22.83 -10.36 7.61
CA LEU A 103 22.40 -10.09 8.99
C LEU A 103 23.23 -9.02 9.73
N LEU A 104 24.52 -8.88 9.45
CA LEU A 104 25.37 -7.88 10.11
C LEU A 104 25.04 -6.46 9.62
N ASP A 105 24.89 -6.29 8.31
CA ASP A 105 24.53 -5.01 7.70
C ASP A 105 23.11 -4.60 8.08
N ALA A 106 22.17 -5.56 8.05
CA ALA A 106 20.80 -5.37 8.53
C ALA A 106 20.77 -4.84 9.97
N ARG A 107 21.53 -5.45 10.89
CA ARG A 107 21.63 -5.02 12.29
C ARG A 107 22.24 -3.63 12.45
N ALA A 108 23.30 -3.32 11.70
CA ALA A 108 23.91 -1.99 11.74
C ALA A 108 22.91 -0.90 11.31
N LEU A 109 22.14 -1.17 10.26
CA LEU A 109 21.13 -0.25 9.73
C LEU A 109 19.93 -0.12 10.68
N ALA A 110 19.47 -1.23 11.27
CA ALA A 110 18.41 -1.23 12.28
C ALA A 110 18.81 -0.47 13.56
N ALA A 111 20.06 -0.60 14.01
CA ALA A 111 20.59 0.16 15.15
C ALA A 111 20.57 1.67 14.87
N ARG A 112 21.03 2.10 13.68
CA ARG A 112 20.98 3.51 13.26
C ARG A 112 19.55 4.05 13.20
N ALA A 113 18.61 3.27 12.65
CA ALA A 113 17.20 3.65 12.62
C ALA A 113 16.65 3.83 14.04
N THR A 114 16.95 2.89 14.94
CA THR A 114 16.50 2.90 16.35
C THR A 114 17.08 4.09 17.11
N GLU A 115 18.37 4.40 16.93
CA GLU A 115 19.00 5.58 17.55
C GLU A 115 18.28 6.87 17.15
N ARG A 116 17.86 6.98 15.88
CA ARG A 116 17.24 8.18 15.33
C ARG A 116 15.79 8.38 15.77
N VAL A 117 15.01 7.30 15.90
CA VAL A 117 13.59 7.37 16.31
C VAL A 117 13.34 7.08 17.79
N GLY A 118 14.39 6.64 18.50
CA GLY A 118 14.28 6.14 19.86
C GLY A 118 13.32 4.94 19.96
N GLY A 119 12.55 4.88 21.04
CA GLY A 119 11.58 3.82 21.29
C GLY A 119 10.34 3.81 20.36
N GLN A 120 10.31 4.61 19.30
CA GLN A 120 9.16 4.72 18.40
C GLN A 120 9.25 3.86 17.13
N VAL A 121 10.29 3.02 16.99
CA VAL A 121 10.50 2.20 15.79
C VAL A 121 9.28 1.34 15.42
N ASP A 122 8.57 0.84 16.43
CA ASP A 122 7.35 0.04 16.27
C ASP A 122 6.24 0.77 15.50
N ARG A 123 6.19 2.11 15.58
CA ARG A 123 5.21 2.92 14.84
C ARG A 123 5.50 2.95 13.34
N LEU A 124 6.76 2.82 12.93
CA LEU A 124 7.14 2.81 11.52
C LEU A 124 6.64 1.56 10.79
N PHE A 125 6.63 0.42 11.48
CA PHE A 125 6.12 -0.83 10.92
C PHE A 125 4.61 -0.80 10.63
N ALA A 126 3.83 0.03 11.32
CA ALA A 126 2.39 0.16 11.10
C ALA A 126 1.65 -1.21 11.06
N GLY A 127 2.09 -2.16 11.89
CA GLY A 127 1.52 -3.52 11.94
C GLY A 127 2.12 -4.53 10.95
N GLN A 128 3.10 -4.15 10.13
CA GLN A 128 3.83 -5.08 9.27
C GLN A 128 4.64 -6.10 10.10
N PRO A 129 4.79 -7.35 9.60
CA PRO A 129 5.68 -8.33 10.22
C PRO A 129 7.11 -7.78 10.30
N ARG A 130 7.80 -8.07 11.41
CA ARG A 130 9.21 -7.70 11.59
C ARG A 130 10.11 -8.89 11.30
N SER A 131 11.26 -8.64 10.70
CA SER A 131 12.34 -9.60 10.66
C SER A 131 12.93 -9.86 12.06
N SER A 132 13.74 -10.91 12.16
CA SER A 132 14.43 -11.28 13.40
C SER A 132 15.43 -10.21 13.88
N THR A 133 15.92 -9.38 12.95
CA THR A 133 16.88 -8.31 13.21
C THR A 133 16.38 -7.26 14.21
N TRP A 134 15.07 -7.08 14.35
CA TRP A 134 14.47 -6.12 15.30
C TRP A 134 14.17 -6.70 16.67
N SER A 135 14.54 -7.96 16.93
CA SER A 135 14.31 -8.57 18.23
C SER A 135 15.25 -7.94 19.25
N SER A 136 14.71 -7.01 20.03
CA SER A 136 15.38 -6.47 21.22
C SER A 136 15.74 -7.63 22.13
N ALA A 137 17.04 -7.87 22.35
CA ALA A 137 17.57 -8.91 23.22
C ALA A 137 17.21 -8.75 24.73
N GLY A 138 16.14 -8.02 25.07
CA GLY A 138 15.73 -7.71 26.44
C GLY A 138 14.22 -7.69 26.71
N SER A 139 13.36 -7.91 25.71
CA SER A 139 11.92 -8.09 25.98
C SER A 139 11.64 -9.57 26.19
N THR A 140 11.85 -10.05 27.42
CA THR A 140 11.26 -11.32 27.85
C THR A 140 9.76 -11.23 27.56
N PRO A 141 9.21 -12.08 26.67
CA PRO A 141 7.79 -12.02 26.38
C PRO A 141 7.05 -12.41 27.66
N LEU A 142 6.40 -11.43 28.30
CA LEU A 142 5.41 -11.75 29.32
C LEU A 142 4.33 -12.60 28.63
N PRO A 143 3.91 -13.72 29.22
CA PRO A 143 2.90 -14.58 28.62
C PRO A 143 1.60 -13.79 28.46
N LEU A 144 1.25 -13.45 27.22
CA LEU A 144 -0.05 -12.88 26.88
C LEU A 144 -1.11 -13.94 27.13
N ALA A 145 -2.11 -13.59 27.95
CA ALA A 145 -3.26 -14.45 28.18
C ALA A 145 -3.99 -14.72 26.84
N PRO A 146 -4.39 -15.96 26.56
CA PRO A 146 -5.11 -16.28 25.32
C PRO A 146 -6.51 -15.70 25.39
N GLY A 147 -6.88 -14.81 24.45
CA GLY A 147 -8.29 -14.46 24.26
C GLY A 147 -8.68 -13.09 23.72
N THR A 148 -7.79 -12.24 23.20
CA THR A 148 -8.26 -10.95 22.64
C THR A 148 -7.53 -10.58 21.35
N MET A 149 -8.08 -11.04 20.22
CA MET A 149 -7.88 -10.33 18.96
C MET A 149 -8.81 -9.12 18.95
N THR A 150 -8.28 -7.95 19.29
CA THR A 150 -8.96 -6.67 19.12
C THR A 150 -8.49 -6.03 17.82
N TRP A 151 -9.26 -6.20 16.75
CA TRP A 151 -9.19 -5.30 15.60
C TRP A 151 -10.00 -4.05 15.95
N GLY A 152 -9.34 -2.90 16.08
CA GLY A 152 -9.99 -1.61 16.37
C GLY A 152 -9.74 -1.09 17.79
N GLY A 153 -8.48 -0.85 18.15
CA GLY A 153 -8.11 -0.13 19.36
C GLY A 153 -7.28 1.10 19.03
N LEU A 154 -7.96 2.22 18.73
CA LEU A 154 -7.36 3.55 18.91
C LEU A 154 -7.09 3.72 20.40
N ALA A 155 -5.84 3.54 20.82
CA ALA A 155 -5.36 3.92 22.14
C ALA A 155 -3.95 4.49 22.03
N GLY A 156 -3.92 5.81 21.90
CA GLY A 156 -2.73 6.65 21.98
C GLY A 156 -3.13 8.05 22.43
N GLY A 157 -3.92 8.14 23.49
CA GLY A 157 -4.16 9.40 24.19
C GLY A 157 -2.99 9.70 25.11
N LEU A 158 -2.18 10.69 24.73
CA LEU A 158 -1.49 11.60 25.65
C LEU A 158 -1.18 12.89 24.88
N GLU A 159 -1.95 13.92 25.24
CA GLU A 159 -1.76 15.36 25.02
C GLU A 159 -1.40 15.81 23.60
N VAL A 160 -2.40 15.82 22.72
CA VAL A 160 -2.52 16.91 21.76
C VAL A 160 -2.89 18.14 22.59
N HIS A 161 -2.00 19.13 22.63
CA HIS A 161 -2.35 20.50 23.02
C HIS A 161 -3.64 20.85 22.30
N GLN A 162 -4.78 20.95 23.01
CA GLN A 162 -6.00 21.47 22.37
C GLN A 162 -5.63 22.88 21.88
N PRO A 163 -5.58 23.15 20.56
CA PRO A 163 -5.43 24.51 20.12
C PRO A 163 -6.61 25.29 20.67
N GLU A 164 -6.31 26.39 21.36
CA GLU A 164 -7.30 27.39 21.76
C GLU A 164 -8.27 27.63 20.59
N PRO A 165 -9.59 27.69 20.82
CA PRO A 165 -10.58 27.91 19.76
C PRO A 165 -10.31 29.22 18.98
N ALA A 166 -9.54 30.15 19.54
CA ALA A 166 -9.06 31.35 18.88
C ALA A 166 -8.13 31.09 17.67
N VAL A 167 -7.37 29.98 17.67
CA VAL A 167 -6.45 29.64 16.55
C VAL A 167 -7.21 29.19 15.31
N TRP A 168 -8.33 28.48 15.49
CA TRP A 168 -9.21 28.08 14.40
C TRP A 168 -10.06 29.24 13.88
N ALA A 169 -10.44 30.19 14.75
CA ALA A 169 -11.12 31.41 14.33
C ALA A 169 -10.22 32.31 13.47
N ALA A 170 -8.94 32.45 13.82
CA ALA A 170 -7.97 33.22 13.04
C ALA A 170 -7.61 32.55 11.69
N ALA A 171 -7.52 31.21 11.64
CA ALA A 171 -7.33 30.49 10.39
C ALA A 171 -8.56 30.56 9.47
N ALA A 172 -9.78 30.61 10.04
CA ALA A 172 -11.01 30.80 9.30
C ALA A 172 -11.15 32.23 8.73
N GLU A 173 -10.69 33.27 9.45
CA GLU A 173 -10.66 34.64 8.95
C GLU A 173 -9.62 34.82 7.81
N VAL A 174 -8.44 34.20 7.89
CA VAL A 174 -7.45 34.23 6.81
C VAL A 174 -7.91 33.45 5.57
N MET A 175 -8.74 32.40 5.74
CA MET A 175 -9.37 31.68 4.64
C MET A 175 -10.62 32.37 4.08
N ALA A 176 -11.27 33.27 4.84
CA ALA A 176 -12.43 34.03 4.39
C ALA A 176 -12.07 35.20 3.47
N ASP A 177 -10.85 35.75 3.58
CA ASP A 177 -10.32 36.82 2.72
C ASP A 177 -9.41 36.30 1.58
N ALA A 178 -9.19 34.98 1.49
CA ALA A 178 -8.51 34.38 0.35
C ALA A 178 -9.48 34.33 -0.84
N GLU A 179 -9.52 35.40 -1.63
CA GLU A 179 -10.19 35.44 -2.94
C GLU A 179 -9.74 34.21 -3.73
N ALA A 180 -10.66 33.24 -3.88
CA ALA A 180 -10.37 31.97 -4.50
C ALA A 180 -9.77 32.21 -5.89
N PRO A 181 -8.62 31.61 -6.23
CA PRO A 181 -8.10 31.71 -7.58
C PRO A 181 -9.21 31.21 -8.52
N GLN A 182 -9.73 32.10 -9.36
CA GLN A 182 -10.67 31.73 -10.40
C GLN A 182 -9.90 30.86 -11.41
N VAL A 183 -9.89 29.56 -11.13
CA VAL A 183 -9.45 28.54 -12.07
C VAL A 183 -10.42 28.62 -13.23
N ALA A 184 -9.91 29.10 -14.37
CA ALA A 184 -10.67 29.16 -15.61
C ALA A 184 -11.30 27.78 -15.90
N PRO A 185 -12.54 27.74 -16.41
CA PRO A 185 -13.22 26.49 -16.73
C PRO A 185 -12.59 25.87 -17.99
N GLY A 186 -11.45 25.20 -17.79
CA GLY A 186 -10.87 24.30 -18.78
C GLY A 186 -11.54 22.93 -18.66
N GLU A 187 -12.44 22.65 -19.60
CA GLU A 187 -12.92 21.32 -20.04
C GLU A 187 -12.35 20.11 -19.28
N ALA A 188 -13.00 19.75 -18.18
CA ALA A 188 -12.78 18.53 -17.41
C ALA A 188 -13.67 17.37 -17.92
N ASP A 189 -13.84 17.24 -19.24
CA ASP A 189 -14.75 16.25 -19.85
C ASP A 189 -14.27 14.79 -19.68
N GLY A 190 -13.01 14.57 -19.28
CA GLY A 190 -12.47 13.23 -19.01
C GLY A 190 -12.83 12.64 -17.63
N ALA A 191 -13.25 13.46 -16.65
CA ALA A 191 -13.46 13.00 -15.27
C ALA A 191 -14.86 12.41 -15.02
N ALA A 192 -15.86 12.82 -15.79
CA ALA A 192 -17.23 12.31 -15.69
C ALA A 192 -17.34 10.80 -16.02
N PRO A 193 -16.79 10.28 -17.14
CA PRO A 193 -16.92 8.86 -17.48
C PRO A 193 -16.20 7.93 -16.50
N ALA A 194 -15.03 8.35 -15.97
CA ALA A 194 -14.30 7.58 -14.96
C ALA A 194 -15.10 7.46 -13.65
N ARG A 195 -15.73 8.55 -13.19
CA ARG A 195 -16.57 8.56 -11.97
C ARG A 195 -17.86 7.76 -12.11
N GLU A 196 -18.43 7.71 -13.32
CA GLU A 196 -19.60 6.89 -13.61
C GLU A 196 -19.24 5.40 -13.63
N THR A 197 -18.10 5.06 -14.26
CA THR A 197 -17.57 3.69 -14.30
C THR A 197 -17.28 3.15 -12.90
N GLY A 198 -16.65 3.96 -12.04
CA GLY A 198 -16.40 3.59 -10.64
C GLY A 198 -17.68 3.32 -9.84
N ARG A 199 -18.69 4.20 -9.96
CA ARG A 199 -19.99 3.99 -9.27
C ARG A 199 -20.73 2.75 -9.78
N ALA A 200 -20.67 2.48 -11.08
CA ALA A 200 -21.25 1.26 -11.66
C ALA A 200 -20.55 0.00 -11.13
N ALA A 201 -19.21 0.00 -11.09
CA ALA A 201 -18.43 -1.09 -10.53
C ALA A 201 -18.75 -1.35 -9.04
N SER A 202 -18.89 -0.29 -8.22
CA SER A 202 -19.26 -0.45 -6.81
C SER A 202 -20.64 -1.09 -6.62
N LYS A 203 -21.65 -0.66 -7.39
CA LYS A 203 -23.00 -1.27 -7.35
C LYS A 203 -22.97 -2.73 -7.76
N GLU A 204 -22.17 -3.04 -8.77
CA GLU A 204 -22.02 -4.40 -9.28
C GLU A 204 -21.37 -5.33 -8.24
N LEU A 205 -20.33 -4.85 -7.54
CA LEU A 205 -19.68 -5.60 -6.46
C LEU A 205 -20.64 -5.94 -5.31
N VAL A 206 -21.45 -4.96 -4.87
CA VAL A 206 -22.49 -5.20 -3.84
C VAL A 206 -23.48 -6.27 -4.31
N SER A 207 -23.94 -6.18 -5.56
CA SER A 207 -24.87 -7.16 -6.13
C SER A 207 -24.24 -8.56 -6.25
N ILE A 208 -22.94 -8.68 -6.54
CA ILE A 208 -22.22 -9.96 -6.53
C ILE A 208 -22.14 -10.53 -5.10
N GLU A 209 -21.85 -9.70 -4.10
CA GLU A 209 -21.81 -10.15 -2.70
C GLU A 209 -23.16 -10.66 -2.20
N GLU A 210 -24.25 -9.98 -2.55
CA GLU A 210 -25.61 -10.44 -2.27
C GLU A 210 -25.93 -11.76 -2.97
N ALA A 211 -25.45 -11.94 -4.20
CA ALA A 211 -25.63 -13.19 -4.96
C ALA A 211 -24.85 -14.34 -4.30
N ILE A 212 -23.60 -14.13 -3.89
CA ILE A 212 -22.78 -15.12 -3.18
C ILE A 212 -23.43 -15.49 -1.84
N SER A 213 -23.85 -14.49 -1.06
CA SER A 213 -24.50 -14.70 0.25
C SER A 213 -25.82 -15.46 0.11
N GLY A 214 -26.59 -15.17 -0.94
CA GLY A 214 -27.81 -15.90 -1.29
C GLY A 214 -27.60 -17.22 -2.03
N GLN A 215 -26.36 -17.70 -2.18
CA GLN A 215 -26.00 -18.92 -2.93
C GLN A 215 -26.50 -18.93 -4.39
N ARG A 216 -26.72 -17.77 -4.99
CA ARG A 216 -27.10 -17.57 -6.40
C ARG A 216 -25.84 -17.36 -7.23
N LEU A 217 -25.08 -18.43 -7.44
CA LEU A 217 -23.74 -18.35 -8.04
C LEU A 217 -23.72 -18.33 -9.57
N SER A 218 -24.88 -18.50 -10.21
CA SER A 218 -25.01 -18.39 -11.67
C SER A 218 -24.68 -16.96 -12.13
N GLY A 219 -23.78 -16.82 -13.10
CA GLY A 219 -23.36 -15.51 -13.63
C GLY A 219 -22.31 -14.77 -12.82
N VAL A 220 -22.01 -15.20 -11.58
CA VAL A 220 -20.98 -14.56 -10.74
C VAL A 220 -19.60 -14.58 -11.41
N PRO A 221 -19.10 -15.70 -11.97
CA PRO A 221 -17.80 -15.74 -12.63
C PRO A 221 -17.68 -14.73 -13.78
N GLU A 222 -18.72 -14.64 -14.62
CA GLU A 222 -18.76 -13.74 -15.78
C GLU A 222 -18.71 -12.28 -15.36
N ARG A 223 -19.49 -11.91 -14.32
CA ARG A 223 -19.50 -10.55 -13.77
C ARG A 223 -18.16 -10.17 -13.16
N LEU A 224 -17.53 -11.09 -12.42
CA LEU A 224 -16.18 -10.88 -11.88
C LEU A 224 -15.13 -10.73 -13.00
N ALA A 225 -15.20 -11.53 -14.06
CA ALA A 225 -14.30 -11.41 -15.21
C ALA A 225 -14.44 -10.06 -15.92
N LEU A 226 -15.67 -9.56 -16.09
CA LEU A 226 -15.94 -8.25 -16.68
C LEU A 226 -15.38 -7.12 -15.81
N LEU A 227 -15.56 -7.18 -14.49
CA LEU A 227 -14.98 -6.19 -13.56
C LEU A 227 -13.45 -6.20 -13.61
N LEU A 228 -12.81 -7.37 -13.64
CA LEU A 228 -11.36 -7.48 -13.76
C LEU A 228 -10.82 -6.88 -15.07
N ARG A 229 -11.58 -7.04 -16.16
CA ARG A 229 -11.22 -6.50 -17.46
C ARG A 229 -11.43 -4.99 -17.56
N ALA A 230 -12.44 -4.47 -16.85
CA ALA A 230 -12.69 -3.04 -16.74
C ALA A 230 -11.61 -2.35 -15.91
N ASP A 231 -11.19 -2.96 -14.80
CA ASP A 231 -10.14 -2.43 -13.94
C ASP A 231 -9.31 -3.56 -13.28
N ARG A 232 -8.03 -3.65 -13.67
CA ARG A 232 -7.09 -4.64 -13.13
C ARG A 232 -6.72 -4.38 -11.67
N ALA A 233 -6.86 -3.16 -11.17
CA ALA A 233 -6.59 -2.83 -9.78
C ALA A 233 -7.55 -3.56 -8.82
N LEU A 234 -8.70 -4.02 -9.31
CA LEU A 234 -9.68 -4.79 -8.52
C LEU A 234 -9.28 -6.25 -8.29
N ALA A 235 -8.17 -6.75 -8.86
CA ALA A 235 -7.75 -8.14 -8.77
C ALA A 235 -7.74 -8.71 -7.32
N PRO A 236 -7.23 -8.03 -6.28
CA PRO A 236 -7.24 -8.56 -4.91
C PRO A 236 -8.66 -8.77 -4.36
N LEU A 237 -9.57 -7.83 -4.64
CA LEU A 237 -10.96 -7.92 -4.20
C LEU A 237 -11.69 -9.06 -4.94
N ILE A 238 -11.45 -9.18 -6.25
CA ILE A 238 -12.02 -10.23 -7.09
C ILE A 238 -11.56 -11.62 -6.63
N LEU A 239 -10.30 -11.77 -6.22
CA LEU A 239 -9.80 -13.01 -5.60
C LEU A 239 -10.57 -13.37 -4.33
N SER A 240 -10.77 -12.40 -3.42
CA SER A 240 -11.54 -12.61 -2.18
C SER A 240 -13.00 -13.02 -2.47
N LEU A 241 -13.65 -12.39 -3.45
CA LEU A 241 -15.01 -12.75 -3.87
C LEU A 241 -15.07 -14.15 -4.51
N ALA A 242 -14.12 -14.49 -5.38
CA ALA A 242 -14.05 -15.79 -6.00
C ALA A 242 -13.83 -16.92 -4.97
N ASP A 243 -13.01 -16.70 -3.94
CA ASP A 243 -12.78 -17.67 -2.86
C ASP A 243 -14.02 -17.87 -1.97
N ARG A 244 -14.76 -16.79 -1.67
CA ARG A 244 -16.06 -16.88 -1.00
C ARG A 244 -17.08 -17.64 -1.85
N ALA A 245 -17.16 -17.33 -3.14
CA ALA A 245 -18.04 -18.02 -4.08
C ALA A 245 -17.71 -19.52 -4.16
N LEU A 246 -16.43 -19.89 -4.32
CA LEU A 246 -15.97 -21.28 -4.34
C LEU A 246 -16.36 -22.03 -3.06
N SER A 247 -16.23 -21.40 -1.89
CA SER A 247 -16.64 -21.96 -0.60
C SER A 247 -18.15 -22.21 -0.50
N ALA A 248 -18.95 -21.46 -1.27
CA ALA A 248 -20.40 -21.60 -1.30
C ALA A 248 -20.91 -22.61 -2.35
N VAL A 249 -20.09 -23.03 -3.32
CA VAL A 249 -20.50 -23.99 -4.35
C VAL A 249 -20.66 -25.38 -3.74
N ARG A 250 -21.84 -26.00 -3.92
CA ARG A 250 -22.12 -27.33 -3.38
C ARG A 250 -21.83 -28.47 -4.36
N ARG A 251 -22.15 -28.36 -5.66
CA ARG A 251 -21.93 -29.42 -6.69
C ARG A 251 -21.91 -28.94 -8.15
N ASP A 252 -21.68 -27.66 -8.43
CA ASP A 252 -21.70 -27.14 -9.81
C ASP A 252 -20.28 -27.04 -10.39
N ASP A 253 -19.85 -28.09 -11.08
CA ASP A 253 -18.52 -28.18 -11.68
C ASP A 253 -18.25 -27.08 -12.72
N HIS A 254 -19.29 -26.55 -13.38
CA HIS A 254 -19.13 -25.46 -14.34
C HIS A 254 -18.78 -24.14 -13.65
N VAL A 255 -19.53 -23.81 -12.60
CA VAL A 255 -19.26 -22.59 -11.80
C VAL A 255 -17.87 -22.69 -11.15
N VAL A 256 -17.49 -23.86 -10.62
CA VAL A 256 -16.14 -24.08 -10.07
C VAL A 256 -15.06 -23.85 -11.12
N ALA A 257 -15.21 -24.43 -12.32
CA ALA A 257 -14.26 -24.25 -13.42
C ALA A 257 -14.12 -22.76 -13.81
N ALA A 258 -15.25 -22.05 -13.93
CA ALA A 258 -15.27 -20.64 -14.29
C ALA A 258 -14.65 -19.75 -13.21
N LEU A 259 -14.94 -19.98 -11.92
CA LEU A 259 -14.30 -19.25 -10.81
C LEU A 259 -12.79 -19.46 -10.78
N HIS A 260 -12.31 -20.65 -11.10
CA HIS A 260 -10.86 -20.91 -11.20
C HIS A 260 -10.20 -20.21 -12.39
N LEU A 261 -10.90 -20.02 -13.52
CA LEU A 261 -10.41 -19.18 -14.63
C LEU A 261 -10.24 -17.72 -14.17
N VAL A 262 -11.27 -17.15 -13.55
CA VAL A 262 -11.25 -15.78 -13.02
C VAL A 262 -10.10 -15.58 -12.02
N ARG A 263 -9.87 -16.55 -11.13
CA ARG A 263 -8.72 -16.51 -10.21
C ARG A 263 -7.39 -16.52 -10.95
N GLY A 264 -7.24 -17.34 -11.99
CA GLY A 264 -6.03 -17.39 -12.82
C GLY A 264 -5.74 -16.04 -13.48
N ASP A 265 -6.75 -15.40 -14.05
CA ASP A 265 -6.62 -14.08 -14.66
C ASP A 265 -6.28 -13.00 -13.61
N ALA A 266 -6.89 -13.05 -12.43
CA ALA A 266 -6.61 -12.12 -11.34
C ALA A 266 -5.17 -12.29 -10.79
N TYR A 267 -4.69 -13.52 -10.64
CA TYR A 267 -3.29 -13.76 -10.25
C TYR A 267 -2.30 -13.25 -11.30
N ARG A 268 -2.59 -13.42 -12.59
CA ARG A 268 -1.79 -12.84 -13.67
C ARG A 268 -1.75 -11.32 -13.63
N ALA A 269 -2.88 -10.67 -13.36
CA ALA A 269 -2.94 -9.22 -13.21
C ALA A 269 -2.04 -8.70 -12.06
N LEU A 270 -1.76 -9.56 -11.07
CA LEU A 270 -0.88 -9.27 -9.93
C LEU A 270 0.57 -9.74 -10.13
N GLY A 271 0.94 -10.30 -11.29
CA GLY A 271 2.29 -10.84 -11.52
C GLY A 271 2.61 -12.11 -10.71
N ARG A 272 1.59 -12.93 -10.41
CA ARG A 272 1.71 -14.20 -9.67
C ARG A 272 1.52 -15.42 -10.58
N GLU A 273 2.44 -15.61 -11.52
CA GLU A 273 2.35 -16.58 -12.62
C GLU A 273 2.22 -18.03 -12.15
N SER A 274 2.91 -18.42 -11.08
CA SER A 274 2.83 -19.76 -10.50
C SER A 274 1.42 -20.07 -9.97
N ASP A 275 0.82 -19.12 -9.25
CA ASP A 275 -0.53 -19.23 -8.72
C ASP A 275 -1.59 -19.21 -9.83
N ALA A 276 -1.38 -18.36 -10.84
CA ALA A 276 -2.23 -18.31 -12.01
C ALA A 276 -2.30 -19.68 -12.73
N ASN A 277 -1.13 -20.28 -13.00
CA ASN A 277 -1.04 -21.62 -13.59
C ASN A 277 -1.74 -22.67 -12.72
N ALA A 278 -1.55 -22.62 -11.40
CA ALA A 278 -2.22 -23.55 -10.49
C ALA A 278 -3.76 -23.39 -10.50
N ALA A 279 -4.26 -22.16 -10.65
CA ALA A 279 -5.70 -21.89 -10.79
C ALA A 279 -6.25 -22.42 -12.12
N PHE A 280 -5.56 -22.18 -13.24
CA PHE A 280 -5.96 -22.70 -14.55
C PHE A 280 -5.98 -24.24 -14.59
N GLN A 281 -5.00 -24.90 -13.97
CA GLN A 281 -5.00 -26.36 -13.86
C GLN A 281 -6.18 -26.88 -13.04
N ARG A 282 -6.60 -26.18 -11.98
CA ARG A 282 -7.81 -26.53 -11.22
C ARG A 282 -9.07 -26.36 -12.06
N SER A 283 -9.15 -25.31 -12.87
CA SER A 283 -10.26 -25.12 -13.82
C SER A 283 -10.36 -26.29 -14.81
N LEU A 284 -9.25 -26.68 -15.45
CA LEU A 284 -9.21 -27.81 -16.38
C LEU A 284 -9.67 -29.12 -15.74
N ARG A 285 -9.25 -29.40 -14.50
CA ARG A 285 -9.68 -30.58 -13.75
C ARG A 285 -11.19 -30.57 -13.48
N ALA A 286 -11.76 -29.42 -13.12
CA ALA A 286 -13.20 -29.28 -12.91
C ALA A 286 -13.99 -29.52 -14.20
N VAL A 287 -13.51 -29.05 -15.35
CA VAL A 287 -14.11 -29.34 -16.67
C VAL A 287 -14.03 -30.84 -16.99
N ALA A 288 -12.88 -31.49 -16.74
CA ALA A 288 -12.69 -32.90 -17.03
C ALA A 288 -13.57 -33.82 -16.16
N ALA A 289 -13.73 -33.50 -14.87
CA ALA A 289 -14.60 -34.25 -13.96
C ALA A 289 -16.07 -34.28 -14.42
N ARG A 290 -16.52 -33.22 -15.11
CA ARG A 290 -17.85 -33.17 -15.71
C ARG A 290 -17.99 -34.09 -16.93
N THR A 291 -16.95 -34.20 -17.76
CA THR A 291 -17.02 -35.06 -18.96
C THR A 291 -17.17 -36.53 -18.61
N THR A 292 -16.49 -36.99 -17.55
CA THR A 292 -16.57 -38.39 -17.10
C THR A 292 -17.91 -38.74 -16.44
N GLN A 293 -18.62 -37.78 -15.84
CA GLN A 293 -19.95 -38.00 -15.29
C GLN A 293 -21.07 -38.05 -16.35
N LYS A 294 -20.83 -37.54 -17.56
CA LYS A 294 -21.83 -37.50 -18.64
C LYS A 294 -21.91 -38.77 -19.51
N GLU A 295 -21.05 -39.76 -19.30
CA GLU A 295 -21.16 -41.09 -19.92
C GLU A 295 -21.87 -42.12 -19.02
N PRO A 296 -23.21 -42.07 -18.97
CA PRO A 296 -23.96 -43.29 -18.75
C PRO A 296 -25.01 -43.45 -19.85
N GLN A 297 -24.66 -44.13 -20.95
CA GLN A 297 -25.58 -44.90 -21.80
C GLN A 297 -24.83 -45.63 -22.93
#